data_AF-A0A924TA97-F1
#
_entry.id   AF-A0A924TA97-F1
#
_cell.length_a   1.000
_cell.length_b   1.000
_cell.length_c   1.000
_cell.angle_alpha   90.00
_cell.angle_beta   90.00
_cell.angle_gamma   90.00
#
_symmetry.space_group_name_H-M   'P 1'
#
loop_
_entity.id
_entity.type
_entity.pdbx_description
1 polymer ?
#
loop_
_entity_poly.entity_id
_entity_poly.type
_entity_poly.pdbx_seq_one_letter_code
_entity_poly.pdbx_strand_id
1 'polypeptide(L)'
;MNTKHISFTTTDRLTLPGLLYTPAEETKTVTIWLHGMGDSGVFYSPKRITALAEQLSARGIALLAFNNRGAHNSKILYRDDPALSKAEQIYQAGTNFERIADCVADIDGAIDFLKKESYETFYLAGHSTGANKICVYNELSKTNPFSKYVLAGPGDDIGLNYLQLGPKNFWAALQYANDAVAAGKPLKVMPMYSGMHPFSAQSAADILDPDSYYNTFPYFESLNGQLGTKEIFSAYLNITKPMLIIAGSDDEAASTAGSAEAALHLLKKYTNPIVTAKCAYSIVPEADHSFHGAE
;
A
#
# COMPACT_ATOMS: atom_id res chain seq x y z
N MET A 1 -3.88 24.28 -12.95
CA MET A 1 -3.44 22.88 -12.88
C MET A 1 -3.76 22.23 -14.21
N ASN A 2 -2.84 21.46 -14.77
CA ASN A 2 -3.06 20.67 -15.98
C ASN A 2 -3.16 19.18 -15.60
N THR A 3 -3.91 18.41 -16.37
CA THR A 3 -4.06 16.96 -16.15
C THR A 3 -3.70 16.21 -17.43
N LYS A 4 -2.85 15.19 -17.31
CA LYS A 4 -2.44 14.31 -18.42
C LYS A 4 -2.77 12.87 -18.05
N HIS A 5 -3.52 12.18 -18.91
CA HIS A 5 -3.62 10.73 -18.85
C HIS A 5 -2.29 10.12 -19.29
N ILE A 6 -1.76 9.19 -18.50
CA ILE A 6 -0.47 8.56 -18.74
C ILE A 6 -0.60 7.04 -18.65
N SER A 7 0.37 6.37 -19.24
CA SER A 7 0.67 4.97 -18.99
C SER A 7 2.18 4.85 -18.87
N PHE A 8 2.66 4.08 -17.89
CA PHE A 8 4.07 3.81 -17.73
C PHE A 8 4.33 2.32 -17.53
N THR A 9 5.56 1.91 -17.79
CA THR A 9 6.01 0.53 -17.67
C THR A 9 6.74 0.34 -16.34
N THR A 10 6.34 -0.67 -15.57
CA THR A 10 7.01 -1.08 -14.33
C THR A 10 8.37 -1.70 -14.63
N THR A 11 9.24 -1.83 -13.62
CA THR A 11 10.57 -2.43 -13.84
C THR A 11 10.51 -3.92 -14.19
N ASP A 12 9.39 -4.60 -13.87
CA ASP A 12 9.05 -5.96 -14.32
C ASP A 12 8.07 -5.99 -15.51
N ARG A 13 7.98 -4.87 -16.24
CA ARG A 13 7.37 -4.70 -17.56
C ARG A 13 5.85 -4.75 -17.64
N LEU A 14 5.13 -4.55 -16.55
CA LEU A 14 3.68 -4.31 -16.60
C LEU A 14 3.40 -2.88 -17.05
N THR A 15 2.35 -2.67 -17.83
CA THR A 15 1.88 -1.32 -18.17
C THR A 15 0.76 -0.90 -17.22
N LEU A 16 0.94 0.22 -16.51
CA LEU A 16 -0.01 0.74 -15.53
C LEU A 16 -0.57 2.11 -15.94
N PRO A 17 -1.89 2.32 -15.84
CA PRO A 17 -2.53 3.60 -16.16
C PRO A 17 -2.50 4.57 -14.98
N GLY A 18 -2.44 5.86 -15.28
CA GLY A 18 -2.52 6.91 -14.25
C GLY A 18 -2.89 8.28 -14.79
N LEU A 19 -2.93 9.23 -13.86
CA LEU A 19 -3.16 10.65 -14.09
C LEU A 19 -1.99 11.42 -13.47
N LEU A 20 -1.36 12.27 -14.28
CA LEU A 20 -0.37 13.23 -13.82
C LEU A 20 -1.01 14.62 -13.77
N TYR A 21 -1.11 15.17 -12.57
CA TYR A 21 -1.58 16.52 -12.31
C TYR A 21 -0.39 17.43 -12.08
N THR A 22 -0.30 18.52 -12.83
CA THR A 22 0.81 19.48 -12.73
C THR A 22 0.29 20.87 -12.33
N PRO A 23 1.02 21.60 -11.46
CA PRO A 23 0.73 23.00 -11.17
C PRO A 23 0.74 23.87 -12.44
N ALA A 24 0.21 25.09 -12.33
CA ALA A 24 0.27 26.05 -13.44
C ALA A 24 1.72 26.46 -13.74
N GLU A 25 2.52 26.66 -12.69
CA GLU A 25 3.95 26.94 -12.78
C GLU A 25 4.77 25.65 -12.85
N GLU A 26 5.93 25.71 -13.50
CA GLU A 26 6.84 24.56 -13.58
C GLU A 26 7.30 24.11 -12.19
N THR A 27 7.32 22.79 -11.96
CA THR A 27 7.80 22.21 -10.71
C THR A 27 8.64 20.97 -10.98
N LYS A 28 9.64 20.77 -10.13
CA LYS A 28 10.46 19.56 -10.09
C LYS A 28 10.10 18.63 -8.93
N THR A 29 9.04 18.97 -8.19
CA THR A 29 8.56 18.20 -7.03
C THR A 29 7.27 17.47 -7.36
N VAL A 30 7.23 16.18 -7.08
CA VAL A 30 6.07 15.32 -7.31
C VAL A 30 5.78 14.42 -6.12
N THR A 31 4.50 14.24 -5.83
CA THR A 31 3.99 13.21 -4.92
C THR A 31 3.46 12.06 -5.74
N ILE A 32 3.86 10.84 -5.40
CA ILE A 32 3.25 9.62 -5.92
C ILE A 32 2.18 9.15 -4.93
N TRP A 33 0.99 8.84 -5.43
CA TRP A 33 -0.13 8.34 -4.63
C TRP A 33 -0.33 6.83 -4.80
N LEU A 34 -0.37 6.11 -3.67
CA LEU A 34 -0.69 4.69 -3.59
C LEU A 34 -2.07 4.49 -2.97
N HIS A 35 -2.99 3.93 -3.76
CA HIS A 35 -4.31 3.55 -3.28
C HIS A 35 -4.27 2.29 -2.39
N GLY A 36 -5.36 2.07 -1.64
CA GLY A 36 -5.58 0.88 -0.81
C GLY A 36 -5.91 -0.38 -1.63
N MET A 37 -6.43 -1.41 -0.97
CA MET A 37 -6.76 -2.68 -1.63
C MET A 37 -8.03 -2.58 -2.50
N GLY A 38 -8.14 -3.48 -3.48
CA GLY A 38 -9.36 -3.70 -4.26
C GLY A 38 -9.80 -2.51 -5.09
N ASP A 39 -11.10 -2.19 -5.02
CA ASP A 39 -11.74 -1.15 -5.85
C ASP A 39 -11.53 0.28 -5.31
N SER A 40 -10.64 0.48 -4.32
CA SER A 40 -10.18 1.81 -3.88
C SER A 40 -9.20 2.49 -4.86
N GLY A 41 -9.00 1.90 -6.04
CA GLY A 41 -8.17 2.44 -7.11
C GLY A 41 -8.46 3.91 -7.46
N VAL A 42 -7.47 4.57 -8.05
CA VAL A 42 -7.47 6.01 -8.40
C VAL A 42 -8.70 6.41 -9.19
N PHE A 43 -9.05 5.65 -10.23
CA PHE A 43 -10.16 5.97 -11.12
C PHE A 43 -11.55 5.73 -10.50
N TYR A 44 -11.61 5.16 -9.29
CA TYR A 44 -12.84 4.94 -8.53
C TYR A 44 -12.96 5.84 -7.29
N SER A 45 -11.94 6.68 -7.05
CA SER A 45 -11.88 7.63 -5.92
C SER A 45 -11.76 9.09 -6.38
N PRO A 46 -12.60 9.58 -7.32
CA PRO A 46 -12.37 10.87 -7.98
C PRO A 46 -12.36 12.06 -7.00
N LYS A 47 -13.21 12.06 -5.96
CA LYS A 47 -13.26 13.15 -4.97
C LYS A 47 -11.92 13.33 -4.27
N ARG A 48 -11.38 12.25 -3.70
CA ARG A 48 -10.08 12.25 -3.02
C ARG A 48 -8.95 12.66 -3.95
N ILE A 49 -8.89 12.07 -5.14
CA ILE A 49 -7.81 12.36 -6.08
C ILE A 49 -7.85 13.81 -6.55
N THR A 50 -9.04 14.36 -6.81
CA THR A 50 -9.21 15.78 -7.14
C THR A 50 -8.80 16.68 -5.97
N ALA A 51 -9.25 16.41 -4.75
CA ALA A 51 -8.88 17.19 -3.57
C ALA A 51 -7.36 17.22 -3.35
N LEU A 52 -6.70 16.06 -3.43
CA LEU A 52 -5.24 15.96 -3.35
C LEU A 52 -4.55 16.73 -4.49
N ALA A 53 -5.02 16.57 -5.72
CA ALA A 53 -4.44 17.24 -6.89
C ALA A 53 -4.52 18.77 -6.77
N GLU A 54 -5.68 19.30 -6.35
CA GLU A 54 -5.90 20.73 -6.14
C GLU A 54 -5.01 21.28 -5.03
N GLN A 55 -4.98 20.61 -3.86
CA GLN A 55 -4.22 21.09 -2.71
C GLN A 55 -2.71 21.00 -2.93
N LEU A 56 -2.21 19.94 -3.57
CA LEU A 56 -0.78 19.82 -3.90
C LEU A 56 -0.39 20.81 -5.01
N SER A 57 -1.22 20.95 -6.04
CA SER A 57 -0.93 21.88 -7.15
C SER A 57 -0.91 23.32 -6.69
N ALA A 58 -1.81 23.73 -5.79
CA ALA A 58 -1.81 25.06 -5.17
C ALA A 58 -0.52 25.34 -4.37
N ARG A 59 0.23 24.31 -3.98
CA ARG A 59 1.51 24.38 -3.26
C ARG A 59 2.71 24.11 -4.16
N GLY A 60 2.53 24.10 -5.49
CA GLY A 60 3.61 23.87 -6.45
C GLY A 60 4.13 22.44 -6.47
N ILE A 61 3.33 21.45 -6.06
CA ILE A 61 3.68 20.03 -6.05
C ILE A 61 2.81 19.30 -7.07
N ALA A 62 3.43 18.57 -7.99
CA ALA A 62 2.71 17.69 -8.90
C ALA A 62 2.19 16.43 -8.18
N LEU A 63 1.16 15.80 -8.73
CA LEU A 63 0.62 14.53 -8.24
C LEU A 63 0.60 13.50 -9.37
N LEU A 64 1.29 12.38 -9.17
CA LEU A 64 1.06 11.16 -9.95
C LEU A 64 0.15 10.23 -9.15
N ALA A 65 -1.08 10.05 -9.62
CA ALA A 65 -2.00 9.04 -9.11
C ALA A 65 -2.17 7.94 -10.16
N PHE A 66 -1.83 6.70 -9.82
CA PHE A 66 -1.94 5.57 -10.75
C PHE A 66 -2.59 4.36 -10.07
N ASN A 67 -3.20 3.49 -10.88
CA ASN A 67 -3.62 2.18 -10.40
C ASN A 67 -2.41 1.24 -10.40
N ASN A 68 -1.96 0.84 -9.21
CA ASN A 68 -0.93 -0.19 -9.07
C ASN A 68 -1.50 -1.58 -9.41
N ARG A 69 -0.65 -2.61 -9.48
CA ARG A 69 -1.08 -3.96 -9.88
C ARG A 69 -2.14 -4.57 -8.97
N GLY A 70 -2.26 -4.07 -7.74
CA GLY A 70 -3.27 -4.47 -6.75
C GLY A 70 -4.64 -3.83 -6.93
N ALA A 71 -4.81 -2.89 -7.88
CA ALA A 71 -6.11 -2.30 -8.15
C ALA A 71 -7.11 -3.37 -8.62
N HIS A 72 -8.37 -3.20 -8.22
CA HIS A 72 -9.47 -4.14 -8.42
C HIS A 72 -9.31 -5.45 -7.65
N ASN A 73 -10.41 -6.20 -7.52
CA ASN A 73 -10.37 -7.53 -6.90
C ASN A 73 -9.56 -8.53 -7.75
N SER A 74 -9.81 -8.57 -9.05
CA SER A 74 -9.14 -9.45 -10.02
C SER A 74 -9.09 -8.77 -11.37
N LYS A 75 -7.92 -8.81 -12.03
CA LYS A 75 -7.78 -8.30 -13.40
C LYS A 75 -6.60 -8.94 -14.12
N ILE A 76 -6.59 -8.80 -15.44
CA ILE A 76 -5.45 -9.16 -16.27
C ILE A 76 -4.67 -7.89 -16.61
N LEU A 77 -3.35 -7.94 -16.41
CA LEU A 77 -2.37 -7.04 -16.98
C LEU A 77 -1.52 -7.79 -17.99
N TYR A 78 -0.78 -7.05 -18.81
CA TYR A 78 0.13 -7.61 -19.80
C TYR A 78 1.56 -7.15 -19.53
N ARG A 79 2.50 -8.09 -19.61
CA ARG A 79 3.94 -7.80 -19.63
C ARG A 79 4.35 -7.42 -21.05
N ASP A 80 4.90 -6.23 -21.19
CA ASP A 80 5.52 -5.76 -22.43
C ASP A 80 6.94 -6.35 -22.56
N ASP A 81 7.00 -7.65 -22.86
CA ASP A 81 8.25 -8.35 -23.11
C ASP A 81 8.17 -9.17 -24.40
N PRO A 82 8.84 -8.72 -25.48
CA PRO A 82 8.83 -9.44 -26.77
C PRO A 82 9.53 -10.80 -26.71
N ALA A 83 10.31 -11.08 -25.66
CA ALA A 83 10.94 -12.40 -25.46
C ALA A 83 9.94 -13.45 -24.92
N LEU A 84 8.81 -13.02 -24.36
CA LEU A 84 7.78 -13.91 -23.81
C LEU A 84 6.75 -14.28 -24.89
N SER A 85 6.25 -15.52 -24.85
CA SER A 85 5.08 -15.90 -25.64
C SER A 85 3.84 -15.12 -25.19
N LYS A 86 2.82 -15.03 -26.04
CA LYS A 86 1.56 -14.34 -25.71
C LYS A 86 0.91 -14.85 -24.41
N ALA A 87 1.06 -16.15 -24.11
CA ALA A 87 0.53 -16.74 -22.88
C ALA A 87 1.35 -16.30 -21.66
N GLU A 88 2.67 -16.22 -21.77
CA GLU A 88 3.57 -15.80 -20.69
C GLU A 88 3.52 -14.28 -20.40
N GLN A 89 3.03 -13.50 -21.38
CA GLN A 89 2.75 -12.07 -21.20
C GLN A 89 1.52 -11.80 -20.33
N ILE A 90 0.62 -12.77 -20.14
CA ILE A 90 -0.56 -12.60 -19.29
C ILE A 90 -0.13 -12.60 -17.83
N TYR A 91 -0.45 -11.53 -17.11
CA TYR A 91 -0.21 -11.41 -15.68
C TYR A 91 -1.54 -11.25 -14.95
N GLN A 92 -1.84 -12.23 -14.09
CA GLN A 92 -3.00 -12.17 -13.20
C GLN A 92 -2.70 -11.22 -12.04
N ALA A 93 -3.47 -10.14 -11.94
CA ALA A 93 -3.31 -9.07 -10.98
C ALA A 93 -4.62 -8.80 -10.21
N GLY A 94 -4.65 -7.71 -9.46
CA GLY A 94 -5.71 -7.35 -8.51
C GLY A 94 -5.38 -7.82 -7.10
N THR A 95 -6.08 -7.26 -6.11
CA THR A 95 -5.74 -7.47 -4.70
C THR A 95 -5.87 -8.92 -4.24
N ASN A 96 -6.73 -9.72 -4.89
CA ASN A 96 -6.84 -11.15 -4.61
C ASN A 96 -5.61 -11.95 -5.11
N PHE A 97 -4.76 -11.35 -5.94
CA PHE A 97 -3.64 -12.02 -6.60
C PHE A 97 -2.29 -11.33 -6.35
N GLU A 98 -2.26 -10.11 -5.83
CA GLU A 98 -1.00 -9.41 -5.56
C GLU A 98 -0.23 -10.01 -4.37
N ARG A 99 1.09 -9.86 -4.39
CA ARG A 99 1.93 -9.87 -3.19
C ARG A 99 2.31 -8.44 -2.92
N ILE A 100 2.27 -7.97 -1.68
CA ILE A 100 2.54 -6.57 -1.36
C ILE A 100 3.95 -6.14 -1.78
N ALA A 101 4.92 -7.05 -1.69
CA ALA A 101 6.31 -6.82 -2.10
C ALA A 101 6.46 -6.50 -3.60
N ASP A 102 5.52 -6.93 -4.43
CA ASP A 102 5.51 -6.63 -5.87
C ASP A 102 5.27 -5.13 -6.13
N CYS A 103 4.81 -4.35 -5.13
CA CYS A 103 4.66 -2.90 -5.25
C CYS A 103 5.99 -2.18 -5.54
N VAL A 104 7.13 -2.81 -5.24
CA VAL A 104 8.46 -2.23 -5.50
C VAL A 104 8.64 -1.95 -6.99
N ALA A 105 8.28 -2.91 -7.84
CA ALA A 105 8.42 -2.74 -9.28
C ALA A 105 7.47 -1.68 -9.86
N ASP A 106 6.28 -1.55 -9.27
CA ASP A 106 5.30 -0.51 -9.63
C ASP A 106 5.84 0.89 -9.30
N ILE A 107 6.35 1.07 -8.08
CA ILE A 107 6.85 2.35 -7.58
C ILE A 107 8.14 2.74 -8.31
N ASP A 108 9.06 1.80 -8.54
CA ASP A 108 10.29 2.07 -9.30
C ASP A 108 9.99 2.49 -10.74
N GLY A 109 9.03 1.82 -11.41
CA GLY A 109 8.59 2.23 -12.74
C GLY A 109 7.97 3.62 -12.78
N ALA A 110 7.21 3.98 -11.75
CA ALA A 110 6.63 5.31 -11.61
C ALA A 110 7.72 6.38 -11.43
N ILE A 111 8.75 6.09 -10.62
CA ILE A 111 9.92 6.96 -10.45
C ILE A 111 10.66 7.13 -11.78
N ASP A 112 10.91 6.05 -12.53
CA ASP A 112 11.63 6.10 -13.81
C ASP A 112 10.87 6.91 -14.86
N PHE A 113 9.55 6.78 -14.91
CA PHE A 113 8.69 7.62 -15.72
C PHE A 113 8.81 9.09 -15.33
N LEU A 114 8.71 9.42 -14.05
CA LEU A 114 8.77 10.80 -13.57
C LEU A 114 10.15 11.44 -13.77
N LYS A 115 11.24 10.69 -13.62
CA LYS A 115 12.60 11.18 -13.95
C LYS A 115 12.72 11.56 -15.43
N LYS A 116 12.10 10.81 -16.34
CA LYS A 116 12.05 11.16 -17.78
C LYS A 116 11.24 12.43 -18.04
N GLU A 117 10.23 12.70 -17.21
CA GLU A 117 9.48 13.96 -17.19
C GLU A 117 10.18 15.07 -16.37
N SER A 118 11.48 14.91 -16.05
CA SER A 118 12.34 15.90 -15.37
C SER A 118 12.01 16.24 -13.91
N TYR A 119 11.28 15.38 -13.20
CA TYR A 119 11.10 15.50 -11.75
C TYR A 119 12.37 15.08 -10.98
N GLU A 120 12.68 15.80 -9.92
CA GLU A 120 13.90 15.62 -9.11
C GLU A 120 13.62 15.35 -7.63
N THR A 121 12.52 15.90 -7.09
CA THR A 121 12.13 15.73 -5.69
C THR A 121 10.87 14.87 -5.59
N PHE A 122 10.96 13.77 -4.84
CA PHE A 122 9.90 12.78 -4.75
C PHE A 122 9.34 12.69 -3.33
N TYR A 123 8.02 12.69 -3.22
CA TYR A 123 7.25 12.32 -2.02
C TYR A 123 6.40 11.10 -2.34
N LEU A 124 6.09 10.28 -1.32
CA LEU A 124 5.21 9.13 -1.46
C LEU A 124 4.08 9.22 -0.44
N ALA A 125 2.84 9.15 -0.91
CA ALA A 125 1.65 9.18 -0.08
C ALA A 125 0.84 7.90 -0.33
N GLY A 126 0.32 7.30 0.73
CA GLY A 126 -0.42 6.05 0.65
C GLY A 126 -1.60 6.02 1.61
N HIS A 127 -2.71 5.47 1.15
CA HIS A 127 -3.92 5.24 1.96
C HIS A 127 -4.14 3.75 2.20
N SER A 128 -4.54 3.36 3.42
CA SER A 128 -4.85 1.98 3.78
C SER A 128 -3.67 1.06 3.43
N THR A 129 -3.85 0.00 2.65
CA THR A 129 -2.74 -0.86 2.19
C THR A 129 -1.70 -0.11 1.34
N GLY A 130 -2.03 1.05 0.79
CA GLY A 130 -1.07 1.97 0.19
C GLY A 130 -0.04 2.49 1.21
N ALA A 131 -0.43 2.70 2.47
CA ALA A 131 0.49 3.03 3.56
C ALA A 131 1.38 1.83 3.92
N ASN A 132 0.84 0.60 3.91
CA ASN A 132 1.63 -0.62 4.11
C ASN A 132 2.68 -0.77 3.01
N LYS A 133 2.31 -0.53 1.74
CA LYS A 133 3.21 -0.53 0.58
C LYS A 133 4.36 0.47 0.73
N ILE A 134 4.18 1.59 1.44
CA ILE A 134 5.29 2.53 1.75
C ILE A 134 6.33 1.89 2.66
N CYS A 135 5.91 1.18 3.72
CA CYS A 135 6.83 0.48 4.61
C CYS A 135 7.59 -0.61 3.86
N VAL A 136 6.88 -1.41 3.07
CA VAL A 136 7.47 -2.47 2.23
C VAL A 136 8.47 -1.90 1.23
N TYR A 137 8.12 -0.80 0.54
CA TYR A 137 9.04 -0.13 -0.37
C TYR A 137 10.26 0.44 0.36
N ASN A 138 10.08 1.00 1.56
CA ASN A 138 11.19 1.52 2.36
C ASN A 138 12.19 0.43 2.75
N GLU A 139 11.69 -0.77 3.05
CA GLU A 139 12.51 -1.92 3.43
C GLU A 139 13.21 -2.58 2.22
N LEU A 140 12.50 -2.75 1.10
CA LEU A 140 12.96 -3.57 -0.02
C LEU A 140 13.61 -2.79 -1.16
N SER A 141 13.35 -1.49 -1.30
CA SER A 141 13.91 -0.69 -2.39
C SER A 141 15.44 -0.58 -2.28
N LYS A 142 16.13 -0.90 -3.38
CA LYS A 142 17.59 -0.72 -3.49
C LYS A 142 17.99 0.75 -3.57
N THR A 143 17.12 1.56 -4.18
CA THR A 143 17.34 3.00 -4.40
C THR A 143 16.06 3.73 -4.10
N ASN A 144 15.98 4.33 -2.92
CA ASN A 144 14.78 5.00 -2.45
C ASN A 144 14.94 6.53 -2.54
N PRO A 145 14.42 7.20 -3.59
CA PRO A 145 14.62 8.63 -3.81
C PRO A 145 13.66 9.51 -3.01
N PHE A 146 12.69 8.92 -2.31
CA PHE A 146 11.68 9.68 -1.60
C PHE A 146 12.30 10.41 -0.41
N SER A 147 11.92 11.67 -0.26
CA SER A 147 12.40 12.52 0.85
C SER A 147 11.38 12.68 1.97
N LYS A 148 10.09 12.37 1.72
CA LYS A 148 9.00 12.46 2.70
C LYS A 148 7.92 11.42 2.42
N TYR A 149 7.23 10.98 3.48
CA TYR A 149 6.09 10.07 3.38
C TYR A 149 4.81 10.66 3.98
N VAL A 150 3.66 10.23 3.44
CA VAL A 150 2.34 10.39 4.06
C VAL A 150 1.71 9.02 4.21
N LEU A 151 1.38 8.63 5.44
CA LEU A 151 0.72 7.37 5.78
C LEU A 151 -0.70 7.70 6.26
N ALA A 152 -1.70 7.49 5.42
CA ALA A 152 -3.11 7.74 5.76
C ALA A 152 -3.84 6.42 6.03
N GLY A 153 -4.46 6.30 7.21
CA GLY A 153 -5.14 5.07 7.65
C GLY A 153 -4.23 3.83 7.64
N PRO A 154 -3.04 3.85 8.26
CA PRO A 154 -2.18 2.66 8.33
C PRO A 154 -2.87 1.52 9.11
N GLY A 155 -3.11 0.38 8.45
CA GLY A 155 -3.93 -0.72 8.97
C GLY A 155 -3.16 -2.01 9.29
N ASP A 156 -3.72 -2.79 10.22
CA ASP A 156 -3.21 -4.09 10.67
C ASP A 156 -4.01 -5.25 10.06
N ASP A 157 -3.78 -5.52 8.78
CA ASP A 157 -4.54 -6.54 8.06
C ASP A 157 -4.38 -7.95 8.67
N ILE A 158 -3.21 -8.27 9.20
CA ILE A 158 -2.94 -9.58 9.82
C ILE A 158 -3.73 -9.72 11.12
N GLY A 159 -3.67 -8.72 12.00
CA GLY A 159 -4.45 -8.69 13.23
C GLY A 159 -5.96 -8.74 12.97
N LEU A 160 -6.43 -8.00 11.96
CA LEU A 160 -7.84 -8.02 11.53
C LEU A 160 -8.26 -9.42 11.07
N ASN A 161 -7.48 -10.06 10.19
CA ASN A 161 -7.76 -11.42 9.74
C ASN A 161 -7.69 -12.44 10.89
N TYR A 162 -6.75 -12.30 11.82
CA TYR A 162 -6.63 -13.17 12.99
C TYR A 162 -7.88 -13.11 13.87
N LEU A 163 -8.39 -11.91 14.11
CA LEU A 163 -9.62 -11.69 14.86
C LEU A 163 -10.86 -12.22 14.13
N GLN A 164 -10.97 -11.96 12.82
CA GLN A 164 -12.14 -12.34 12.02
C GLN A 164 -12.25 -13.85 11.81
N LEU A 165 -11.15 -14.52 11.49
CA LEU A 165 -11.13 -15.97 11.25
C LEU A 165 -11.15 -16.75 12.58
N GLY A 166 -10.57 -16.16 13.62
CA GLY A 166 -10.23 -16.83 14.87
C GLY A 166 -8.98 -17.70 14.75
N PRO A 167 -8.26 -17.96 15.86
CA PRO A 167 -6.91 -18.54 15.83
C PRO A 167 -6.81 -19.85 15.04
N LYS A 168 -7.76 -20.78 15.25
CA LYS A 168 -7.75 -22.09 14.60
C LYS A 168 -7.88 -21.98 13.08
N ASN A 169 -8.83 -21.17 12.59
CA ASN A 169 -9.08 -21.07 11.15
C ASN A 169 -8.03 -20.22 10.46
N PHE A 170 -7.51 -19.18 11.14
CA PHE A 170 -6.40 -18.38 10.67
C PHE A 170 -5.19 -19.25 10.30
N TRP A 171 -4.71 -20.06 11.25
CA TRP A 171 -3.55 -20.93 11.02
C TRP A 171 -3.84 -22.03 9.99
N ALA A 172 -5.06 -22.57 9.97
CA ALA A 172 -5.46 -23.56 8.96
C ALA A 172 -5.50 -22.96 7.54
N ALA A 173 -5.97 -21.71 7.40
CA ALA A 173 -5.99 -21.00 6.13
C ALA A 173 -4.57 -20.67 5.64
N LEU A 174 -3.70 -20.19 6.55
CA LEU A 174 -2.30 -19.93 6.23
C LEU A 174 -1.57 -21.22 5.82
N GLN A 175 -1.75 -22.32 6.54
CA GLN A 175 -1.16 -23.61 6.17
C GLN A 175 -1.61 -24.06 4.77
N TYR A 176 -2.92 -23.99 4.48
CA TYR A 176 -3.44 -24.36 3.17
C TYR A 176 -2.84 -23.49 2.05
N ALA A 177 -2.73 -22.19 2.28
CA ALA A 177 -2.14 -21.25 1.34
C ALA A 177 -0.67 -21.61 1.05
N ASN A 178 0.12 -21.85 2.10
CA ASN A 178 1.52 -22.25 2.01
C ASN A 178 1.69 -23.59 1.29
N ASP A 179 0.86 -24.59 1.58
CA ASP A 179 0.87 -25.89 0.90
C ASP A 179 0.59 -25.75 -0.60
N ALA A 180 -0.38 -24.91 -0.97
CA ALA A 180 -0.70 -24.65 -2.37
C ALA A 180 0.43 -23.92 -3.10
N VAL A 181 1.08 -22.94 -2.45
CA VAL A 181 2.26 -22.26 -2.99
C VAL A 181 3.41 -23.25 -3.17
N ALA A 182 3.72 -24.07 -2.16
CA ALA A 182 4.77 -25.07 -2.21
C ALA A 182 4.52 -26.14 -3.29
N ALA A 183 3.25 -26.46 -3.56
CA ALA A 183 2.84 -27.36 -4.64
C ALA A 183 2.86 -26.71 -6.05
N GLY A 184 3.40 -25.50 -6.19
CA GLY A 184 3.48 -24.77 -7.47
C GLY A 184 2.14 -24.22 -7.95
N LYS A 185 1.19 -23.97 -7.05
CA LYS A 185 -0.16 -23.46 -7.36
C LYS A 185 -0.44 -22.12 -6.67
N PRO A 186 0.42 -21.10 -6.82
CA PRO A 186 0.29 -19.85 -6.06
C PRO A 186 -0.97 -19.05 -6.44
N LEU A 187 -1.43 -19.13 -7.68
CA LEU A 187 -2.66 -18.47 -8.16
C LEU A 187 -3.94 -19.27 -7.87
N LYS A 188 -3.84 -20.41 -7.17
CA LYS A 188 -5.03 -21.20 -6.79
C LYS A 188 -5.89 -20.38 -5.85
N VAL A 189 -7.13 -20.14 -6.23
CA VAL A 189 -8.11 -19.46 -5.37
C VAL A 189 -8.37 -20.29 -4.11
N MET A 190 -8.35 -19.62 -2.96
CA MET A 190 -8.64 -20.18 -1.66
C MET A 190 -10.09 -20.71 -1.62
N PRO A 191 -10.33 -21.86 -0.97
CA PRO A 191 -11.66 -22.44 -0.90
C PRO A 191 -12.55 -21.63 0.07
N MET A 192 -13.86 -21.61 -0.18
CA MET A 192 -14.83 -20.87 0.65
C MET A 192 -14.68 -21.13 2.16
N TYR A 193 -14.43 -22.38 2.55
CA TYR A 193 -14.34 -22.77 3.96
C TYR A 193 -13.09 -22.21 4.67
N SER A 194 -12.08 -21.71 3.94
CA SER A 194 -10.90 -21.12 4.58
C SER A 194 -11.14 -19.71 5.09
N GLY A 195 -12.28 -19.09 4.74
CA GLY A 195 -12.56 -17.68 5.04
C GLY A 195 -11.74 -16.67 4.21
N MET A 196 -10.85 -17.15 3.34
CA MET A 196 -9.99 -16.30 2.49
C MET A 196 -10.42 -16.28 1.03
N HIS A 197 -11.53 -16.90 0.66
CA HIS A 197 -12.08 -16.73 -0.68
C HIS A 197 -12.51 -15.26 -0.89
N PRO A 198 -12.21 -14.60 -2.03
CA PRO A 198 -11.63 -15.14 -3.27
C PRO A 198 -10.12 -14.92 -3.47
N PHE A 199 -9.34 -14.70 -2.41
CA PHE A 199 -7.88 -14.55 -2.53
C PHE A 199 -7.24 -15.80 -3.13
N SER A 200 -6.16 -15.61 -3.88
CA SER A 200 -5.25 -16.67 -4.30
C SER A 200 -4.40 -17.15 -3.12
N ALA A 201 -3.83 -18.36 -3.24
CA ALA A 201 -2.95 -18.92 -2.22
C ALA A 201 -1.75 -18.01 -1.91
N GLN A 202 -1.13 -17.38 -2.92
CA GLN A 202 -0.02 -16.47 -2.67
C GLN A 202 -0.44 -15.22 -1.88
N SER A 203 -1.57 -14.60 -2.22
CA SER A 203 -2.04 -13.40 -1.55
C SER A 203 -2.56 -13.71 -0.16
N ALA A 204 -3.23 -14.85 0.01
CA ALA A 204 -3.66 -15.32 1.31
C ALA A 204 -2.46 -15.66 2.22
N ALA A 205 -1.41 -16.29 1.69
CA ALA A 205 -0.18 -16.51 2.45
C ALA A 205 0.46 -15.17 2.86
N ASP A 206 0.54 -14.21 1.94
CA ASP A 206 1.16 -12.90 2.19
C ASP A 206 0.41 -12.07 3.25
N ILE A 207 -0.93 -12.00 3.18
CA ILE A 207 -1.75 -11.21 4.12
C ILE A 207 -2.01 -11.91 5.47
N LEU A 208 -1.77 -13.22 5.57
CA LEU A 208 -1.97 -13.97 6.82
C LEU A 208 -0.67 -14.29 7.54
N ASP A 209 0.47 -14.37 6.87
CA ASP A 209 1.73 -14.72 7.52
C ASP A 209 2.26 -13.54 8.37
N PRO A 210 2.33 -13.67 9.71
CA PRO A 210 2.87 -12.62 10.57
C PRO A 210 4.34 -12.29 10.30
N ASP A 211 5.07 -13.17 9.61
CA ASP A 211 6.46 -12.97 9.22
C ASP A 211 6.62 -12.38 7.81
N SER A 212 5.52 -12.11 7.11
CA SER A 212 5.56 -11.54 5.75
C SER A 212 5.91 -10.04 5.73
N TYR A 213 6.13 -9.53 4.53
CA TYR A 213 6.26 -8.09 4.31
C TYR A 213 4.94 -7.33 4.51
N TYR A 214 3.78 -8.00 4.48
CA TYR A 214 2.48 -7.38 4.74
C TYR A 214 2.35 -6.89 6.18
N ASN A 215 3.05 -7.55 7.12
CA ASN A 215 3.08 -7.17 8.52
C ASN A 215 3.90 -5.88 8.76
N THR A 216 3.25 -4.73 8.58
CA THR A 216 3.90 -3.40 8.67
C THR A 216 3.44 -2.59 9.88
N PHE A 217 2.17 -2.70 10.27
CA PHE A 217 1.58 -2.02 11.42
C PHE A 217 0.93 -3.02 12.40
N PRO A 218 1.71 -3.89 13.08
CA PRO A 218 1.19 -4.97 13.94
C PRO A 218 0.61 -4.48 15.27
N TYR A 219 -0.48 -3.70 15.23
CA TYR A 219 -1.11 -3.19 16.45
C TYR A 219 -1.59 -4.33 17.36
N PHE A 220 -2.23 -5.35 16.78
CA PHE A 220 -2.72 -6.51 17.51
C PHE A 220 -1.58 -7.20 18.28
N GLU A 221 -0.47 -7.52 17.61
CA GLU A 221 0.66 -8.20 18.27
C GLU A 221 1.30 -7.35 19.35
N SER A 222 1.38 -6.02 19.13
CA SER A 222 1.95 -5.08 20.11
C SER A 222 1.17 -5.02 21.43
N LEU A 223 -0.13 -5.34 21.40
CA LEU A 223 -1.02 -5.28 22.55
C LEU A 223 -1.36 -6.66 23.13
N ASN A 224 -1.37 -7.71 22.30
CA ASN A 224 -1.90 -9.03 22.66
C ASN A 224 -0.84 -10.16 22.66
N GLY A 225 0.37 -9.86 22.19
CA GLY A 225 1.46 -10.83 22.08
C GLY A 225 1.75 -11.20 20.63
N GLN A 226 3.02 -11.52 20.38
CA GLN A 226 3.56 -11.79 19.06
C GLN A 226 2.97 -13.08 18.45
N LEU A 227 2.48 -12.99 17.22
CA LEU A 227 1.94 -14.09 16.44
C LEU A 227 3.05 -14.80 15.63
N GLY A 228 4.03 -14.03 15.16
CA GLY A 228 5.18 -14.53 14.40
C GLY A 228 6.52 -14.45 15.13
N THR A 229 7.59 -14.44 14.34
CA THR A 229 8.98 -14.22 14.78
C THR A 229 9.51 -12.84 14.39
N LYS A 230 8.87 -12.16 13.43
CA LYS A 230 9.22 -10.81 12.99
C LYS A 230 9.09 -9.80 14.12
N GLU A 231 10.12 -8.99 14.31
CA GLU A 231 10.12 -7.94 15.33
C GLU A 231 8.96 -6.94 15.08
N ILE A 232 8.20 -6.68 16.14
CA ILE A 232 7.02 -5.81 16.13
C ILE A 232 7.42 -4.40 15.65
N PHE A 233 6.71 -3.88 14.65
CA PHE A 233 6.97 -2.60 13.97
C PHE A 233 8.31 -2.48 13.23
N SER A 234 9.07 -3.56 13.01
CA SER A 234 10.38 -3.50 12.33
C SER A 234 10.35 -2.73 10.99
N ALA A 235 9.37 -3.01 10.13
CA ALA A 235 9.22 -2.32 8.84
C ALA A 235 8.99 -0.80 8.99
N TYR A 236 8.18 -0.39 9.97
CA TYR A 236 7.89 1.01 10.26
C TYR A 236 9.05 1.72 10.97
N LEU A 237 9.69 1.07 11.94
CA LEU A 237 10.86 1.56 12.69
C LEU A 237 12.05 1.85 11.78
N ASN A 238 12.18 1.14 10.66
CA ASN A 238 13.24 1.35 9.68
C ASN A 238 13.06 2.61 8.82
N ILE A 239 11.94 3.34 8.96
CA ILE A 239 11.72 4.59 8.23
C ILE A 239 12.54 5.72 8.88
N THR A 240 13.49 6.24 8.12
CA THR A 240 14.37 7.36 8.51
C THR A 240 14.05 8.65 7.74
N LYS A 241 12.81 8.78 7.26
CA LYS A 241 12.32 9.95 6.51
C LYS A 241 11.25 10.70 7.32
N PRO A 242 11.11 12.03 7.18
CA PRO A 242 9.97 12.76 7.73
C PRO A 242 8.64 12.18 7.24
N MET A 243 7.68 12.03 8.14
CA MET A 243 6.37 11.45 7.86
C MET A 243 5.23 12.34 8.36
N LEU A 244 4.14 12.37 7.62
CA LEU A 244 2.83 12.73 8.14
C LEU A 244 2.00 11.46 8.27
N ILE A 245 1.51 11.16 9.47
CA ILE A 245 0.62 10.03 9.74
C ILE A 245 -0.77 10.59 10.04
N ILE A 246 -1.78 10.10 9.33
CA ILE A 246 -3.16 10.58 9.41
C ILE A 246 -4.09 9.40 9.65
N ALA A 247 -5.06 9.55 10.55
CA ALA A 247 -6.16 8.61 10.72
C ALA A 247 -7.49 9.36 10.87
N GLY A 248 -8.60 8.76 10.44
CA GLY A 248 -9.93 9.25 10.77
C GLY A 248 -10.27 8.91 12.24
N SER A 249 -11.05 9.74 12.93
CA SER A 249 -11.44 9.45 14.32
C SER A 249 -12.23 8.14 14.46
N ASP A 250 -12.97 7.76 13.43
CA ASP A 250 -13.85 6.59 13.39
C ASP A 250 -13.27 5.49 12.49
N ASP A 251 -11.96 5.48 12.29
CA ASP A 251 -11.25 4.51 11.44
C ASP A 251 -11.35 3.08 11.98
N GLU A 252 -12.14 2.26 11.31
CA GLU A 252 -12.36 0.86 11.68
C GLU A 252 -11.12 -0.03 11.49
N ALA A 253 -10.17 0.36 10.63
CA ALA A 253 -8.91 -0.37 10.46
C ALA A 253 -7.96 -0.19 11.65
N ALA A 254 -8.20 0.81 12.51
CA ALA A 254 -7.51 0.99 13.78
C ALA A 254 -8.11 0.13 14.92
N SER A 255 -9.14 -0.67 14.66
CA SER A 255 -9.82 -1.47 15.68
C SER A 255 -8.91 -2.46 16.41
N THR A 256 -7.86 -2.98 15.76
CA THR A 256 -6.87 -3.85 16.42
C THR A 256 -5.98 -3.10 17.42
N ALA A 257 -5.86 -1.78 17.29
CA ALA A 257 -5.23 -0.90 18.27
C ALA A 257 -6.22 -0.41 19.35
N GLY A 258 -7.52 -0.62 19.15
CA GLY A 258 -8.62 -0.17 20.02
C GLY A 258 -9.25 1.16 19.61
N SER A 259 -8.48 2.11 19.05
CA SER A 259 -8.99 3.35 18.45
C SER A 259 -7.94 3.98 17.52
N ALA A 260 -8.35 4.98 16.74
CA ALA A 260 -7.43 5.76 15.91
C ALA A 260 -6.37 6.50 16.74
N GLU A 261 -6.73 7.06 17.90
CA GLU A 261 -5.78 7.69 18.82
C GLU A 261 -4.80 6.68 19.40
N ALA A 262 -5.26 5.48 19.77
CA ALA A 262 -4.40 4.42 20.26
C ALA A 262 -3.42 3.96 19.17
N ALA A 263 -3.88 3.81 17.93
CA ALA A 263 -3.02 3.51 16.79
C ALA A 263 -1.95 4.59 16.57
N LEU A 264 -2.33 5.87 16.54
CA LEU A 264 -1.36 6.97 16.40
C LEU A 264 -0.41 7.06 17.60
N HIS A 265 -0.86 6.75 18.81
CA HIS A 265 0.00 6.68 19.99
C HIS A 265 1.06 5.59 19.85
N LEU A 266 0.67 4.38 19.41
CA LEU A 266 1.59 3.29 19.11
C LEU A 266 2.58 3.70 18.01
N LEU A 267 2.10 4.25 16.89
CA LEU A 267 2.98 4.70 15.81
C LEU A 267 3.96 5.77 16.29
N LYS A 268 3.52 6.74 17.10
CA LYS A 268 4.42 7.74 17.68
C LYS A 268 5.49 7.11 18.58
N LYS A 269 5.11 6.12 19.40
CA LYS A 269 6.02 5.36 20.27
C LYS A 269 7.05 4.58 19.45
N TYR A 270 6.65 3.99 18.33
CA TYR A 270 7.50 3.18 17.44
C TYR A 270 8.07 3.97 16.26
N THR A 271 7.99 5.30 16.28
CA THR A 271 8.67 6.11 15.25
C THR A 271 10.15 6.12 15.52
N ASN A 272 10.95 5.97 14.47
CA ASN A 272 12.40 6.01 14.60
C ASN A 272 12.86 7.33 15.29
N PRO A 273 13.65 7.26 16.38
CA PRO A 273 14.08 8.45 17.13
C PRO A 273 14.79 9.49 16.27
N ILE A 274 15.46 9.08 15.18
CA ILE A 274 16.20 9.96 14.27
C ILE A 274 15.26 10.93 13.54
N VAL A 275 14.01 10.54 13.26
CA VAL A 275 13.04 11.36 12.51
C VAL A 275 11.81 11.76 13.28
N THR A 276 11.63 11.29 14.51
CA THR A 276 10.44 11.56 15.33
C THR A 276 10.13 13.07 15.42
N ALA A 277 11.15 13.92 15.60
CA ALA A 277 10.98 15.38 15.69
C ALA A 277 10.56 16.05 14.36
N LYS A 278 10.62 15.32 13.24
CA LYS A 278 10.22 15.76 11.90
C LYS A 278 8.92 15.10 11.45
N CYS A 279 8.27 14.33 12.31
CA CYS A 279 7.02 13.64 12.01
C CYS A 279 5.83 14.37 12.62
N ALA A 280 4.68 14.30 11.94
CA ALA A 280 3.40 14.80 12.41
C ALA A 280 2.38 13.66 12.46
N TYR A 281 1.46 13.74 13.42
CA TYR A 281 0.40 12.75 13.65
C TYR A 281 -0.91 13.53 13.76
N SER A 282 -1.90 13.17 12.96
CA SER A 282 -3.16 13.92 12.88
C SER A 282 -4.36 12.97 12.89
N ILE A 283 -5.36 13.33 13.69
CA ILE A 283 -6.69 12.77 13.60
C ILE A 283 -7.57 13.73 12.80
N VAL A 284 -8.31 13.20 11.83
CA VAL A 284 -9.37 13.94 11.15
C VAL A 284 -10.68 13.65 11.89
N PRO A 285 -11.32 14.65 12.51
CA PRO A 285 -12.58 14.45 13.23
C PRO A 285 -13.71 14.01 12.30
N GLU A 286 -14.59 13.14 12.82
CA GLU A 286 -15.80 12.64 12.13
C GLU A 286 -15.50 11.96 10.79
N ALA A 287 -14.30 11.39 10.65
CA ALA A 287 -13.85 10.70 9.45
C ALA A 287 -13.68 9.20 9.69
N ASP A 288 -14.21 8.40 8.76
CA ASP A 288 -14.00 6.94 8.71
C ASP A 288 -12.63 6.59 8.11
N HIS A 289 -12.34 5.29 7.95
CA HIS A 289 -11.08 4.82 7.36
C HIS A 289 -10.80 5.41 5.97
N SER A 290 -11.84 5.72 5.20
CA SER A 290 -11.74 6.26 3.85
C SER A 290 -11.89 7.78 3.78
N PHE A 291 -12.02 8.45 4.92
CA PHE A 291 -12.23 9.90 5.00
C PHE A 291 -13.45 10.37 4.20
N HIS A 292 -14.52 9.56 4.10
CA HIS A 292 -15.68 9.92 3.28
C HIS A 292 -16.32 11.23 3.76
N GLY A 293 -16.37 12.23 2.88
CA GLY A 293 -16.90 13.56 3.20
C GLY A 293 -15.92 14.47 3.93
N ALA A 294 -14.70 13.99 4.19
CA ALA A 294 -13.62 14.71 4.86
C ALA A 294 -12.29 14.63 4.08
N GLU A 295 -12.36 14.40 2.75
CA GLU A 295 -11.21 14.24 1.84
C GLU A 295 -10.33 15.49 1.68
#